data_AF-A0A4Y8UNJ6-F1
#
_entry.id   AF-A0A4Y8UNJ6-F1
#
_cell.length_a   1.000
_cell.length_b   1.000
_cell.length_c   1.000
_cell.angle_alpha   90.00
_cell.angle_beta   90.00
_cell.angle_gamma   90.00
#
_symmetry.space_group_name_H-M   'P 1'
#
loop_
_entity.id
_entity.type
_entity.pdbx_description
1 polymer ?
#
loop_
_entity_poly.entity_id
_entity_poly.type
_entity_poly.pdbx_seq_one_letter_code
_entity_poly.pdbx_strand_id
1 'polypeptide(L)'
;MTTFDDRDLFDHVEEDDHDPHPAHGRRVGVVLAVAAALVVAGVAWLLLARPQVVTAQANGMTVELLERAQQPTDAVDPAVAQEAGVDPETTRFAVRTAAGQHFAALRWDGALCLVVVPDGDQARTSCTSPKPGAVTTATAEDGSSVRLGADGAAPPSGGDWQAAGANVWVLPAPPADPAAPAEG
;
A
#
# COMPACT_ATOMS: atom_id res chain seq x y z
N MET A 1 62.15 13.06 10.66
CA MET A 1 61.94 11.75 10.01
C MET A 1 62.08 10.70 11.09
N THR A 2 60.96 10.27 11.65
CA THR A 2 60.87 9.22 12.68
C THR A 2 59.69 8.36 12.28
N THR A 3 60.00 7.24 11.65
CA THR A 3 59.06 6.21 11.22
C THR A 3 58.59 5.45 12.45
N PHE A 4 57.28 5.44 12.72
CA PHE A 4 56.65 4.57 13.70
C PHE A 4 56.49 3.18 13.07
N ASP A 5 56.95 2.14 13.77
CA ASP A 5 56.89 0.74 13.36
C ASP A 5 55.67 0.10 14.05
N ASP A 6 54.58 -0.12 13.31
CA ASP A 6 53.31 -0.72 13.75
C ASP A 6 53.37 -2.27 13.73
N ARG A 7 54.37 -2.86 14.39
CA ARG A 7 54.54 -4.33 14.40
C ARG A 7 54.58 -5.04 15.75
N ASP A 8 54.49 -4.32 16.87
CA ASP A 8 54.56 -4.94 18.21
C ASP A 8 53.19 -5.14 18.90
N LEU A 9 52.06 -5.01 18.19
CA LEU A 9 50.73 -5.12 18.81
C LEU A 9 50.08 -6.52 18.73
N PHE A 10 50.80 -7.52 18.21
CA PHE A 10 50.23 -8.86 17.98
C PHE A 10 51.00 -10.01 18.64
N ASP A 11 52.01 -9.74 19.49
CA ASP A 11 52.90 -10.81 19.97
C ASP A 11 52.65 -11.28 21.42
N HIS A 12 51.47 -11.00 21.99
CA HIS A 12 51.08 -11.61 23.28
C HIS A 12 49.61 -12.02 23.23
N VAL A 13 49.38 -13.29 22.91
CA VAL A 13 48.40 -14.20 23.51
C VAL A 13 48.43 -15.48 22.70
N GLU A 14 49.13 -16.50 23.19
CA GLU A 14 48.66 -17.90 23.22
C GLU A 14 49.80 -18.82 23.69
N GLU A 15 49.99 -18.87 25.00
CA GLU A 15 50.49 -20.07 25.67
C GLU A 15 49.76 -20.19 27.01
N ASP A 16 48.68 -20.98 27.01
CA ASP A 16 48.38 -21.83 28.16
C ASP A 16 47.49 -23.00 27.73
N ASP A 17 47.96 -24.19 28.05
CA ASP A 17 47.41 -25.49 27.68
C ASP A 17 46.43 -25.97 28.79
N HIS A 18 45.33 -26.60 28.38
CA HIS A 18 44.41 -27.44 29.17
C HIS A 18 43.53 -26.82 30.29
N ASP A 19 42.26 -26.52 29.97
CA ASP A 19 41.09 -27.17 30.62
C ASP A 19 39.77 -26.90 29.86
N PRO A 20 38.81 -27.84 29.78
CA PRO A 20 37.63 -27.72 28.94
C PRO A 20 36.53 -26.93 29.64
N HIS A 21 36.40 -25.65 29.32
CA HIS A 21 35.24 -24.85 29.72
C HIS A 21 34.27 -24.66 28.53
N PRO A 22 33.18 -25.45 28.44
CA PRO A 22 32.20 -25.39 27.34
C PRO A 22 31.23 -24.19 27.48
N ALA A 23 31.68 -23.07 28.05
CA ALA A 23 30.81 -21.95 28.42
C ALA A 23 30.61 -20.93 27.28
N HIS A 24 31.53 -20.84 26.32
CA HIS A 24 31.41 -19.88 25.21
C HIS A 24 30.47 -20.34 24.09
N GLY A 25 30.49 -21.62 23.72
CA GLY A 25 29.53 -22.18 22.74
C GLY A 25 28.07 -22.06 23.19
N ARG A 26 27.82 -22.16 24.51
CA ARG A 26 26.47 -22.05 25.08
C ARG A 26 25.90 -20.63 24.96
N ARG A 27 26.74 -19.60 25.09
CA ARG A 27 26.30 -18.19 24.93
C ARG A 27 25.97 -17.87 23.48
N VAL A 28 26.79 -18.33 22.54
CA VAL A 28 26.55 -18.16 21.09
C VAL A 28 25.26 -18.87 20.66
N GLY A 29 25.03 -20.11 21.14
CA GLY A 29 23.79 -20.84 20.87
C GLY A 29 22.53 -20.15 21.42
N VAL A 30 22.62 -19.53 22.60
CA VAL A 30 21.50 -18.77 23.19
C VAL A 30 21.21 -17.50 22.37
N VAL A 31 22.23 -16.76 21.93
CA VAL A 31 22.04 -15.55 21.10
C VAL A 31 21.40 -15.90 19.75
N LEU A 32 21.86 -16.97 19.10
CA LEU A 32 21.26 -17.46 17.85
C LEU A 32 19.81 -17.90 18.03
N ALA A 33 19.48 -18.58 19.13
CA ALA A 33 18.12 -18.99 19.43
C ALA A 33 17.20 -17.77 19.67
N VAL A 34 17.68 -16.74 20.37
CA VAL A 34 16.92 -15.49 20.58
C VAL A 34 16.72 -14.74 19.27
N ALA A 35 17.76 -14.62 18.44
CA ALA A 35 17.66 -13.98 17.13
C ALA A 35 16.67 -14.72 16.23
N ALA A 36 16.73 -16.05 16.18
CA ALA A 36 15.77 -16.86 15.44
C ALA A 36 14.34 -16.70 15.97
N ALA A 37 14.15 -16.68 17.30
CA ALA A 37 12.85 -16.45 17.91
C ALA A 37 12.29 -15.06 17.58
N LEU A 38 13.11 -14.02 17.56
CA LEU A 38 12.71 -12.67 17.17
C LEU A 38 12.33 -12.58 15.69
N VAL A 39 13.06 -13.28 14.81
CA VAL A 39 12.71 -13.36 13.38
C VAL A 39 11.39 -14.10 13.20
N VAL A 40 11.19 -15.24 13.85
CA VAL A 40 9.93 -15.99 13.77
C VAL A 40 8.76 -15.18 14.34
N ALA A 41 8.95 -14.50 15.48
CA ALA A 41 7.94 -13.63 16.06
C ALA A 41 7.63 -12.44 15.15
N GLY A 42 8.65 -11.84 14.53
CA GLY A 42 8.50 -10.75 13.58
C GLY A 42 7.75 -11.18 12.32
N VAL A 43 8.09 -12.34 11.74
CA VAL A 43 7.40 -12.91 10.58
C VAL A 43 5.96 -13.29 10.94
N ALA A 44 5.74 -13.91 12.10
CA ALA A 44 4.41 -14.26 12.58
C ALA A 44 3.54 -13.01 12.77
N TRP A 45 4.10 -11.94 13.37
CA TRP A 45 3.42 -10.65 13.49
C TRP A 45 3.09 -10.08 12.10
N LEU A 46 4.03 -10.09 11.16
CA LEU A 46 3.79 -9.59 9.80
C LEU A 46 2.64 -10.34 9.09
N LEU A 47 2.51 -11.65 9.36
CA LEU A 47 1.41 -12.46 8.84
C LEU A 47 0.07 -12.16 9.53
N LEU A 48 0.10 -11.85 10.83
CA LEU A 48 -1.08 -11.44 11.62
C LEU A 48 -1.55 -10.02 11.29
N ALA A 49 -0.67 -9.16 10.78
CA ALA A 49 -0.96 -7.79 10.36
C ALA A 49 -1.71 -7.69 9.01
N ARG A 50 -2.33 -8.78 8.51
CA ARG A 50 -3.22 -8.80 7.34
C ARG A 50 -4.74 -8.69 7.65
N PRO A 51 -5.23 -7.96 8.67
CA PRO A 51 -6.65 -8.03 9.05
C PRO A 51 -7.60 -7.35 8.04
N GLN A 52 -7.08 -6.51 7.13
CA GLN A 52 -7.90 -5.65 6.29
C GLN A 52 -8.63 -6.41 5.17
N VAL A 53 -7.89 -7.23 4.42
CA VAL A 53 -8.45 -8.09 3.36
C VAL A 53 -9.47 -9.07 3.95
N VAL A 54 -9.17 -9.61 5.13
CA VAL A 54 -10.03 -10.56 5.84
C VAL A 54 -11.34 -9.90 6.30
N THR A 55 -11.29 -8.64 6.75
CA THR A 55 -12.48 -7.91 7.22
C THR A 55 -13.41 -7.55 6.07
N ALA A 56 -12.89 -7.05 4.94
CA ALA A 56 -13.70 -6.80 3.75
C ALA A 56 -14.37 -8.08 3.23
N GLN A 57 -13.60 -9.17 3.13
CA GLN A 57 -14.09 -10.47 2.67
C GLN A 57 -15.11 -11.09 3.64
N ALA A 58 -14.94 -10.92 4.96
CA ALA A 58 -15.92 -11.35 5.97
C ALA A 58 -17.27 -10.63 5.84
N ASN A 59 -17.27 -9.39 5.35
CA ASN A 59 -18.49 -8.64 5.03
C ASN A 59 -19.07 -8.97 3.65
N GLY A 60 -18.52 -9.98 2.95
CA GLY A 60 -18.96 -10.38 1.61
C GLY A 60 -18.61 -9.36 0.52
N MET A 61 -17.67 -8.44 0.79
CA MET A 61 -17.19 -7.48 -0.18
C MET A 61 -15.88 -8.00 -0.79
N THR A 62 -15.95 -8.43 -2.06
CA THR A 62 -14.78 -8.75 -2.88
C THR A 62 -14.65 -7.70 -3.97
N VAL A 63 -13.43 -7.44 -4.40
CA VAL A 63 -13.14 -6.49 -5.48
C VAL A 63 -12.03 -7.11 -6.30
N GLU A 64 -12.34 -7.61 -7.50
CA GLU A 64 -11.36 -8.30 -8.36
C GLU A 64 -10.06 -7.49 -8.52
N LEU A 65 -10.16 -6.16 -8.65
CA LEU A 65 -8.98 -5.29 -8.76
C LEU A 65 -8.04 -5.40 -7.55
N LEU A 66 -8.56 -5.61 -6.34
CA LEU A 66 -7.80 -5.70 -5.09
C LEU A 66 -7.22 -7.10 -4.84
N GLU A 67 -7.76 -8.12 -5.48
CA GLU A 67 -7.31 -9.51 -5.33
C GLU A 67 -5.99 -9.79 -6.07
N ARG A 68 -5.65 -8.97 -7.07
CA ARG A 68 -4.38 -9.10 -7.80
C ARG A 68 -3.18 -8.80 -6.89
N ALA A 69 -2.04 -9.40 -7.20
CA ALA A 69 -0.77 -9.04 -6.56
C ALA A 69 -0.44 -7.55 -6.80
N GLN A 70 0.06 -6.87 -5.77
CA GLN A 70 0.48 -5.48 -5.88
C GLN A 70 1.70 -5.37 -6.82
N GLN A 71 1.66 -4.38 -7.69
CA GLN A 71 2.74 -4.02 -8.62
C GLN A 71 3.37 -2.68 -8.22
N PRO A 72 4.58 -2.35 -8.69
CA PRO A 72 5.21 -1.06 -8.38
C PRO A 72 4.38 0.17 -8.79
N THR A 73 3.53 0.05 -9.82
CA THR A 73 2.61 1.11 -10.27
C THR A 73 1.43 1.32 -9.32
N ASP A 74 1.20 0.41 -8.38
CA ASP A 74 0.12 0.46 -7.41
C ASP A 74 0.51 1.19 -6.12
N ALA A 75 1.78 1.58 -6.00
CA ALA A 75 2.28 2.30 -4.86
C ALA A 75 1.74 3.73 -4.87
N VAL A 76 1.15 4.13 -3.75
CA VAL A 76 0.79 5.51 -3.43
C VAL A 76 1.79 6.03 -2.40
N ASP A 77 2.05 7.34 -2.43
CA ASP A 77 2.92 7.97 -1.44
C ASP A 77 2.44 7.65 -0.01
N PRO A 78 3.33 7.26 0.91
CA PRO A 78 2.95 6.90 2.28
C PRO A 78 2.21 8.02 3.04
N ALA A 79 2.54 9.28 2.78
CA ALA A 79 1.85 10.41 3.39
C ALA A 79 0.42 10.53 2.87
N VAL A 80 0.22 10.32 1.57
CA VAL A 80 -1.12 10.28 0.96
C VAL A 80 -1.94 9.12 1.51
N ALA A 81 -1.36 7.93 1.63
CA ALA A 81 -2.04 6.78 2.20
C ALA A 81 -2.47 7.02 3.65
N GLN A 82 -1.60 7.63 4.45
CA GLN A 82 -1.87 7.99 5.84
C GLN A 82 -2.98 9.05 5.96
N GLU A 83 -2.92 10.11 5.15
CA GLU A 83 -3.93 11.17 5.14
C GLU A 83 -5.31 10.66 4.67
N ALA A 84 -5.32 9.80 3.66
CA ALA A 84 -6.52 9.12 3.18
C ALA A 84 -7.04 8.04 4.16
N GLY A 85 -6.22 7.63 5.14
CA GLY A 85 -6.53 6.57 6.10
C GLY A 85 -6.68 5.18 5.49
N VAL A 86 -6.05 4.95 4.32
CA VAL A 86 -6.09 3.69 3.57
C VAL A 86 -4.89 2.81 3.90
N ASP A 87 -5.04 1.50 3.74
CA ASP A 87 -3.94 0.55 3.85
C ASP A 87 -3.12 0.52 2.55
N PRO A 88 -1.86 0.98 2.55
CA PRO A 88 -1.01 1.02 1.37
C PRO A 88 -0.76 -0.35 0.74
N GLU A 89 -0.84 -1.44 1.50
CA GLU A 89 -0.65 -2.81 0.95
C GLU A 89 -1.84 -3.26 0.10
N THR A 90 -3.01 -2.68 0.34
CA THR A 90 -4.24 -2.97 -0.41
C THR A 90 -4.38 -2.10 -1.64
N THR A 91 -3.55 -1.06 -1.79
CA THR A 91 -3.68 -0.11 -2.88
C THR A 91 -3.40 -0.76 -4.23
N ARG A 92 -4.25 -0.48 -5.22
CA ARG A 92 -4.13 -0.94 -6.61
C ARG A 92 -4.44 0.22 -7.53
N PHE A 93 -3.57 0.47 -8.50
CA PHE A 93 -3.85 1.41 -9.58
C PHE A 93 -5.12 0.97 -10.33
N ALA A 94 -6.07 1.89 -10.44
CA ALA A 94 -7.35 1.66 -11.12
C ALA A 94 -7.30 2.23 -12.53
N VAL A 95 -7.04 3.53 -12.66
CA VAL A 95 -7.03 4.24 -13.95
C VAL A 95 -6.30 5.58 -13.83
N ARG A 96 -5.80 6.11 -14.95
CA ARG A 96 -5.35 7.50 -15.07
C ARG A 96 -6.35 8.28 -15.92
N THR A 97 -6.80 9.43 -15.42
CA THR A 97 -7.62 10.40 -16.17
C THR A 97 -6.89 11.74 -16.28
N ALA A 98 -7.52 12.73 -16.93
CA ALA A 98 -6.99 14.10 -16.96
C ALA A 98 -6.86 14.72 -15.56
N ALA A 99 -7.69 14.28 -14.61
CA ALA A 99 -7.66 14.72 -13.21
C ALA A 99 -6.56 14.07 -12.36
N GLY A 100 -5.78 13.13 -12.90
CA GLY A 100 -4.68 12.46 -12.20
C GLY A 100 -4.83 10.93 -12.13
N GLN A 101 -4.11 10.34 -11.17
CA GLN A 101 -4.11 8.89 -10.94
C GLN A 101 -5.20 8.50 -9.95
N HIS A 102 -5.89 7.40 -10.23
CA HIS A 102 -6.94 6.86 -9.38
C HIS A 102 -6.52 5.49 -8.88
N PHE A 103 -6.69 5.26 -7.58
CA PHE A 103 -6.31 4.03 -6.91
C PHE A 103 -7.50 3.48 -6.12
N ALA A 104 -7.69 2.17 -6.20
CA ALA A 104 -8.57 1.43 -5.32
C ALA A 104 -7.77 1.01 -4.08
N ALA A 105 -8.34 1.15 -2.89
CA ALA A 105 -7.73 0.69 -1.65
C ALA A 105 -8.81 0.32 -0.63
N LEU A 106 -8.41 -0.40 0.42
CA LEU A 106 -9.22 -0.59 1.62
C LEU A 106 -8.76 0.36 2.71
N ARG A 107 -9.70 0.85 3.52
CA ARG A 107 -9.37 1.47 4.81
C ARG A 107 -9.15 0.42 5.89
N TRP A 108 -8.61 0.86 7.02
CA TRP A 108 -8.35 0.00 8.18
C TRP A 108 -9.60 -0.61 8.83
N ASP A 109 -10.79 -0.14 8.47
CA ASP A 109 -12.09 -0.68 8.87
C ASP A 109 -12.71 -1.59 7.80
N GLY A 110 -11.98 -1.85 6.70
CA GLY A 110 -12.44 -2.63 5.56
C GLY A 110 -13.28 -1.86 4.56
N ALA A 111 -13.50 -0.54 4.71
CA ALA A 111 -14.24 0.25 3.73
C ALA A 111 -13.52 0.29 2.37
N LEU A 112 -14.28 0.22 1.27
CA LEU A 112 -13.76 0.35 -0.08
C LEU A 112 -13.58 1.83 -0.42
N CYS A 113 -12.38 2.21 -0.81
CA CYS A 113 -12.03 3.59 -1.11
C CYS A 113 -11.44 3.76 -2.50
N LEU A 114 -11.78 4.88 -3.11
CA LEU A 114 -11.19 5.40 -4.32
C LEU A 114 -10.38 6.64 -3.96
N VAL A 115 -9.08 6.58 -4.16
CA VAL A 115 -8.13 7.66 -3.90
C VAL A 115 -7.74 8.29 -5.23
N VAL A 116 -7.89 9.60 -5.34
CA VAL A 116 -7.49 10.41 -6.48
C VAL A 116 -6.26 11.21 -6.10
N VAL A 117 -5.19 11.08 -6.88
CA VAL A 117 -3.94 11.84 -6.71
C VAL A 117 -3.79 12.73 -7.94
N PRO A 118 -4.19 14.01 -7.87
CA PRO A 118 -4.01 14.95 -8.96
C PRO A 118 -2.53 15.31 -9.15
N ASP A 119 -2.18 15.71 -10.36
CA ASP A 119 -0.81 16.16 -10.68
C ASP A 119 -0.57 17.54 -10.02
N GLY A 120 0.11 17.56 -8.88
CA GLY A 120 0.52 18.79 -8.17
C GLY A 120 -0.49 19.36 -7.16
N ASP A 121 -1.54 18.60 -6.82
CA ASP A 121 -2.59 19.01 -5.86
C ASP A 121 -2.79 17.96 -4.76
N GLN A 122 -3.61 18.28 -3.76
CA GLN A 122 -3.92 17.40 -2.63
C GLN A 122 -4.75 16.19 -3.07
N ALA A 123 -4.42 15.03 -2.50
CA ALA A 123 -5.17 13.81 -2.75
C ALA A 123 -6.60 13.90 -2.20
N ARG A 124 -7.55 13.31 -2.92
CA ARG A 124 -8.96 13.24 -2.52
C ARG A 124 -9.37 11.79 -2.38
N THR A 125 -10.24 11.49 -1.42
CA THR A 125 -10.64 10.12 -1.14
C THR A 125 -12.16 10.01 -0.97
N SER A 126 -12.74 8.99 -1.60
CA SER A 126 -14.17 8.67 -1.50
C SER A 126 -14.34 7.22 -1.08
N CYS A 127 -15.01 6.99 0.05
CA CYS A 127 -15.11 5.68 0.69
C CYS A 127 -16.55 5.24 0.88
N THR A 128 -16.77 3.93 0.86
CA THR A 128 -18.06 3.30 1.11
C THR A 128 -17.91 2.11 2.06
N SER A 129 -18.89 1.91 2.94
CA SER A 129 -18.86 0.83 3.92
C SER A 129 -18.80 -0.55 3.25
N PRO A 130 -18.13 -1.54 3.89
CA PRO A 130 -17.99 -2.86 3.30
C PRO A 130 -19.34 -3.57 3.22
N LYS A 131 -19.79 -3.86 1.99
CA LYS A 131 -20.99 -4.66 1.70
C LYS A 131 -20.93 -5.26 0.28
N PRO A 132 -21.68 -6.32 -0.01
CA PRO A 132 -21.80 -6.85 -1.36
C PRO A 132 -22.29 -5.78 -2.35
N GLY A 133 -21.67 -5.68 -3.53
CA GLY A 133 -22.01 -4.67 -4.54
C GLY A 133 -21.84 -3.23 -4.06
N ALA A 134 -20.98 -2.98 -3.06
CA ALA A 134 -20.61 -1.62 -2.65
C ALA A 134 -20.07 -0.83 -3.84
N VAL A 135 -20.36 0.47 -3.86
CA VAL A 135 -19.89 1.37 -4.92
C VAL A 135 -19.44 2.68 -4.30
N THR A 136 -18.32 3.19 -4.79
CA THR A 136 -17.81 4.53 -4.48
C THR A 136 -17.52 5.26 -5.79
N THR A 137 -17.71 6.58 -5.79
CA THR A 137 -17.45 7.44 -6.94
C THR A 137 -16.64 8.64 -6.47
N ALA A 138 -15.65 9.03 -7.26
CA ALA A 138 -14.91 10.27 -7.10
C ALA A 138 -15.13 11.12 -8.35
N THR A 139 -15.57 12.36 -8.16
CA THR A 139 -15.74 13.36 -9.22
C THR A 139 -14.64 14.40 -9.06
N ALA A 140 -13.91 14.64 -10.15
CA ALA A 140 -12.87 15.65 -10.22
C ALA A 140 -13.45 17.02 -10.54
N GLU A 141 -12.62 18.06 -10.41
CA GLU A 141 -13.03 19.45 -10.65
C GLU A 141 -13.33 19.75 -12.12
N ASP A 142 -12.71 19.02 -13.04
CA ASP A 142 -13.01 19.07 -14.47
C ASP A 142 -14.35 18.42 -14.83
N GLY A 143 -15.07 17.86 -13.84
CA GLY A 143 -16.34 17.16 -14.03
C GLY A 143 -16.18 15.70 -14.46
N SER A 144 -14.97 15.21 -14.69
CA SER A 144 -14.74 13.78 -14.91
C SER A 144 -15.04 13.00 -13.63
N SER A 145 -15.54 11.78 -13.76
CA SER A 145 -15.85 10.92 -12.62
C SER A 145 -15.29 9.53 -12.81
N VAL A 146 -14.78 8.94 -11.74
CA VAL A 146 -14.35 7.55 -11.68
C VAL A 146 -15.20 6.83 -10.65
N ARG A 147 -15.70 5.66 -11.01
CA ARG A 147 -16.54 4.81 -10.19
C ARG A 147 -15.85 3.47 -9.99
N LEU A 148 -15.79 3.04 -8.74
CA LEU A 148 -15.23 1.76 -8.32
C LEU A 148 -16.33 0.94 -7.62
N GLY A 149 -16.52 -0.29 -8.08
CA GLY A 149 -17.49 -1.23 -7.51
C GLY A 149 -16.81 -2.44 -6.85
N ALA A 150 -17.48 -3.02 -5.88
CA ALA A 150 -17.24 -4.39 -5.46
C ALA A 150 -17.90 -5.37 -6.45
N ASP A 151 -17.51 -6.64 -6.38
CA ASP A 151 -18.08 -7.67 -7.25
C ASP A 151 -19.60 -7.76 -7.04
N GLY A 152 -20.32 -7.91 -8.15
CA GLY A 152 -21.78 -7.85 -8.18
C GLY A 152 -22.36 -6.43 -8.17
N ALA A 153 -21.53 -5.38 -8.09
CA ALA A 153 -21.98 -4.02 -8.33
C ALA A 153 -22.51 -3.87 -9.77
N ALA A 154 -23.68 -3.27 -9.91
CA ALA A 154 -24.22 -2.96 -11.22
C ALA A 154 -23.37 -1.85 -11.88
N PRO A 155 -23.08 -1.95 -13.19
CA PRO A 155 -22.46 -0.85 -13.90
C PRO A 155 -23.33 0.42 -13.79
N PRO A 156 -22.74 1.62 -13.85
CA PRO A 156 -23.51 2.85 -13.88
C PRO A 156 -24.55 2.84 -15.01
N SER A 157 -25.79 3.15 -14.66
CA SER A 157 -26.90 3.30 -15.60
C SER A 157 -27.06 4.78 -15.96
N GLY A 158 -26.92 5.09 -17.25
CA GLY A 158 -27.04 6.45 -17.80
C GLY A 158 -25.72 7.22 -17.85
N GLY A 159 -25.58 8.12 -18.83
CA GLY A 159 -24.34 8.83 -19.15
C GLY A 159 -23.37 8.01 -20.01
N ASP A 160 -22.31 8.66 -20.49
CA ASP A 160 -21.28 8.05 -21.36
C ASP A 160 -20.19 7.32 -20.56
N TRP A 161 -20.58 6.54 -19.56
CA TRP A 161 -19.63 5.77 -18.75
C TRP A 161 -18.95 4.69 -19.58
N GLN A 162 -17.63 4.61 -19.45
CA GLN A 162 -16.78 3.64 -20.12
C GLN A 162 -16.12 2.72 -19.10
N ALA A 163 -16.10 1.42 -19.38
CA ALA A 163 -15.35 0.49 -18.55
C ALA A 163 -13.83 0.74 -18.74
N ALA A 164 -13.10 0.86 -17.64
CA ALA A 164 -11.65 1.08 -17.62
C ALA A 164 -10.88 -0.07 -16.97
N GLY A 165 -11.58 -1.08 -16.45
CA GLY A 165 -10.99 -2.25 -15.83
C GLY A 165 -12.03 -3.05 -15.04
N ALA A 166 -11.55 -4.04 -14.29
CA ALA A 166 -12.39 -4.85 -13.41
C ALA A 166 -13.06 -3.97 -12.35
N ASN A 167 -14.39 -3.87 -12.42
CA ASN A 167 -15.22 -3.02 -11.56
C ASN A 167 -14.82 -1.52 -11.54
N VAL A 168 -14.19 -1.01 -12.59
CA VAL A 168 -13.82 0.41 -12.73
C VAL A 168 -14.50 1.01 -13.95
N TRP A 169 -15.19 2.13 -13.75
CA TRP A 169 -15.84 2.90 -14.82
C TRP A 169 -15.41 4.36 -14.76
N VAL A 170 -15.30 4.98 -15.92
CA VAL A 170 -14.91 6.38 -16.08
C VAL A 170 -15.97 7.11 -16.87
N LEU A 171 -16.39 8.26 -16.38
CA LEU A 171 -17.14 9.26 -17.11
C LEU A 171 -16.18 10.41 -17.44
N PRO A 172 -15.83 10.62 -18.72
CA PRO A 172 -14.95 11.72 -19.09
C PRO A 172 -15.58 13.07 -18.75
N ALA A 173 -14.73 14.09 -18.59
CA ALA A 173 -15.18 15.47 -18.42
C ALA A 173 -16.08 15.87 -19.61
N PRO A 174 -17.16 16.65 -19.36
CA PRO A 174 -17.91 17.25 -20.45
C PRO A 174 -16.97 18.08 -21.34
N PRO A 175 -17.20 18.15 -22.66
CA PRO A 175 -16.45 19.05 -23.51
C PRO A 175 -16.59 20.48 -22.96
N ALA A 176 -15.46 21.20 -22.85
CA ALA A 176 -15.47 22.59 -22.42
C ALA A 176 -16.44 23.38 -23.31
N ASP A 177 -17.41 24.06 -22.70
CA ASP A 177 -18.42 24.80 -23.43
C ASP A 177 -17.74 25.99 -24.14
N PRO A 178 -17.66 26.01 -25.48
CA PRO A 178 -16.88 27.03 -26.20
C PRO A 178 -17.47 28.44 -26.12
N ALA A 179 -18.62 28.59 -25.44
CA ALA A 179 -19.41 29.82 -25.40
C ALA A 179 -19.24 30.64 -24.10
N ALA A 180 -18.44 30.21 -23.12
CA ALA A 180 -18.20 31.02 -21.92
C ALA A 180 -17.25 32.19 -22.25
N PRO A 181 -17.69 33.46 -22.20
CA PRO A 181 -16.80 34.59 -22.41
C PRO A 181 -15.76 34.62 -21.28
N ALA A 182 -14.50 34.84 -21.64
CA ALA A 182 -13.45 35.15 -20.67
C ALA A 182 -13.83 36.46 -19.96
N GLU A 183 -14.32 36.35 -18.72
CA GLU A 183 -14.46 37.53 -17.87
C GLU A 183 -13.05 38.01 -17.52
N GLY A 184 -12.70 39.17 -18.07
CA GLY A 184 -11.45 39.89 -17.84
C GLY A 184 -11.57 40.93 -16.74
#